data_AF-A0AAE0F5N2-F1
#
_entry.id   AF-A0AAE0F5N2-F1
#
_cell.length_a   1.000
_cell.length_b   1.000
_cell.length_c   1.000
_cell.angle_alpha   90.00
_cell.angle_beta   90.00
_cell.angle_gamma   90.00
#
_symmetry.space_group_name_H-M   'P 1'
#
loop_
_entity.id
_entity.type
_entity.pdbx_description
1 polymer ?
#
loop_
_entity_poly.entity_id
_entity_poly.type
_entity_poly.pdbx_seq_one_letter_code
_entity_poly.pdbx_strand_id
1 'polypeptide(L)'
;MRAGVHMLSAGRDGRVRCWDVTNGRNTLVNYPETQRGIAPKPVEMAASEDGHNFYFPCGNNLKVYETHTGSHHSTLKGHFESINCSASNPMSSEVYTGSNDRQILVWEPPPLSHYSDTQDEGDEVGGRVEGRRDDGDAWSDSD
;
A
#
# COMPACT_ATOMS: atom_id res chain seq x y z
N MET A 1 -3.32 -24.24 8.43
CA MET A 1 -2.24 -23.23 8.43
C MET A 1 -1.05 -23.80 7.68
N ARG A 2 -0.69 -23.26 6.51
CA ARG A 2 0.54 -23.65 5.82
C ARG A 2 1.69 -22.93 6.51
N ALA A 3 2.41 -23.65 7.35
CA ALA A 3 3.63 -23.17 7.97
C ALA A 3 4.77 -23.09 6.94
N GLY A 4 5.53 -21.99 6.97
CA GLY A 4 6.98 -22.05 7.07
C GLY A 4 7.76 -22.70 5.92
N VAL A 5 7.39 -22.47 4.66
CA VAL A 5 8.23 -22.91 3.53
C VAL A 5 9.39 -21.95 3.28
N HIS A 6 9.24 -20.69 3.67
CA HIS A 6 10.24 -19.65 3.46
C HIS A 6 10.64 -18.96 4.76
N MET A 7 11.94 -18.67 4.91
CA MET A 7 12.51 -17.88 6.00
C MET A 7 13.19 -16.65 5.42
N LEU A 8 13.01 -15.50 6.07
CA LEU A 8 13.68 -14.25 5.71
C LEU A 8 14.78 -13.91 6.71
N SER A 9 15.90 -13.42 6.21
CA SER A 9 17.02 -12.95 7.04
C SER A 9 17.56 -11.63 6.53
N ALA A 10 17.84 -10.69 7.42
CA ALA A 10 18.48 -9.41 7.08
C ALA A 10 19.91 -9.37 7.62
N GLY A 11 20.88 -9.18 6.73
CA GLY A 11 22.29 -9.08 7.08
C GLY A 11 22.74 -7.65 7.37
N ARG A 12 23.90 -7.52 8.03
CA ARG A 12 24.61 -6.23 8.18
C ARG A 12 25.16 -5.68 6.87
N ASP A 13 25.18 -6.52 5.83
CA ASP A 13 25.57 -6.15 4.47
C ASP A 13 24.46 -5.42 3.70
N GLY A 14 23.39 -4.98 4.39
CA GLY A 14 22.28 -4.27 3.78
C GLY A 14 21.42 -5.16 2.86
N ARG A 15 21.54 -6.49 2.97
CA ARG A 15 20.78 -7.41 2.12
C ARG A 15 19.80 -8.24 2.92
N VAL A 16 18.58 -8.32 2.41
CA VAL A 16 17.60 -9.33 2.78
C VAL A 16 17.82 -10.57 1.93
N ARG A 17 17.59 -11.74 2.49
CA ARG A 17 17.67 -13.04 1.82
C ARG A 17 16.44 -13.85 2.16
N CYS A 18 15.99 -14.65 1.20
CA CYS A 18 14.92 -15.61 1.37
C CYS A 18 15.46 -17.02 1.21
N TRP A 19 15.02 -17.91 2.08
CA TRP A 19 15.49 -19.29 2.18
C TRP A 19 14.29 -20.21 2.09
N ASP A 20 14.38 -21.21 1.21
CA ASP A 20 13.47 -22.35 1.23
C ASP A 20 13.89 -23.26 2.39
N VAL A 21 13.01 -23.36 3.39
CA VAL A 21 13.24 -24.13 4.62
C VAL A 21 13.23 -25.63 4.35
N THR A 22 12.54 -26.08 3.30
CA THR A 22 12.40 -27.51 2.98
C THR A 22 13.69 -28.13 2.47
N ASN A 23 14.51 -27.35 1.75
CA ASN A 23 15.77 -27.81 1.15
C ASN A 23 16.99 -27.00 1.61
N GLY A 24 16.79 -25.97 2.43
CA GLY A 24 17.85 -25.12 2.98
C GLY A 24 18.51 -24.18 1.97
N ARG A 25 17.93 -23.99 0.77
CA ARG A 25 18.53 -23.18 -0.29
C ARG A 25 18.09 -21.73 -0.21
N ASN A 26 19.01 -20.83 -0.50
CA ASN A 26 18.68 -19.43 -0.77
C ASN A 26 17.95 -19.37 -2.12
N THR A 27 16.77 -18.74 -2.14
CA THR A 27 15.92 -18.63 -3.34
C THR A 27 16.47 -17.62 -4.37
N LEU A 28 17.53 -16.89 -4.02
CA LEU A 28 18.17 -15.85 -4.84
C LEU A 28 17.24 -14.71 -5.26
N VAL A 29 16.18 -14.46 -4.47
CA VAL A 29 15.31 -13.30 -4.67
C VAL A 29 16.13 -12.02 -4.52
N ASN A 30 16.05 -11.15 -5.52
CA ASN A 30 16.81 -9.91 -5.56
C ASN A 30 16.03 -8.78 -4.89
N TYR A 31 16.13 -8.69 -3.57
CA TYR A 31 15.63 -7.51 -2.85
C TYR A 31 16.59 -6.35 -3.09
N PRO A 32 16.09 -5.16 -3.48
CA PRO A 32 16.90 -3.96 -3.61
C PRO A 32 17.76 -3.72 -2.38
N GLU A 33 18.97 -3.20 -2.59
CA GLU A 33 19.89 -2.89 -1.50
C GLU A 33 19.18 -2.03 -0.46
N THR A 34 19.08 -2.58 0.75
CA THR A 34 18.46 -1.86 1.84
C THR A 34 19.49 -0.85 2.32
N GLN A 35 19.13 0.43 2.33
CA GLN A 35 20.02 1.53 2.71
C GLN A 35 20.35 1.56 4.22
N ARG A 36 20.55 0.38 4.82
CA ARG A 36 21.30 0.27 6.06
C ARG A 36 22.76 0.50 5.73
N GLY A 37 23.16 1.77 5.75
CA GLY A 37 24.51 2.09 6.24
C GLY A 37 24.73 1.35 7.57
N ILE A 38 25.97 0.99 7.88
CA ILE A 38 26.39 0.09 8.99
C ILE A 38 25.70 0.46 10.31
N ALA A 39 24.46 0.02 10.48
CA ALA A 39 23.62 0.37 11.61
C ALA A 39 23.96 -0.66 12.68
N PRO A 40 24.38 -0.24 13.89
CA PRO A 40 25.03 -1.13 14.84
C PRO A 40 24.08 -2.20 15.40
N LYS A 41 22.76 -1.99 15.29
CA LYS A 41 21.74 -2.83 15.92
C LYS A 41 21.01 -3.72 14.90
N PRO A 42 20.79 -5.00 15.22
CA PRO A 42 19.91 -5.86 14.44
C PRO A 42 18.49 -5.29 14.40
N VAL A 43 17.73 -5.69 13.38
CA VAL A 43 16.34 -5.27 13.19
C VAL A 43 15.44 -6.47 13.26
N GLU A 44 14.31 -6.26 13.90
CA GLU A 44 13.19 -7.19 13.82
C GLU A 44 12.27 -6.81 12.67
N MET A 45 12.07 -7.74 11.74
CA MET A 45 11.20 -7.60 10.58
C MET A 45 9.91 -8.38 10.80
N ALA A 46 8.84 -7.96 10.14
CA ALA A 46 7.57 -8.68 10.12
C ALA A 46 7.23 -9.20 8.72
N ALA A 47 6.38 -10.21 8.64
CA ALA A 47 5.80 -10.70 7.39
C ALA A 47 4.26 -10.70 7.50
N SER A 48 3.56 -10.58 6.38
CA SER A 48 2.11 -10.76 6.34
C SER A 48 1.76 -12.23 6.62
N GLU A 49 0.54 -12.48 7.12
CA GLU A 49 0.09 -13.84 7.46
C GLU A 49 0.10 -14.78 6.25
N ASP A 50 -0.25 -14.24 5.09
CA ASP A 50 -0.25 -14.95 3.80
C ASP A 50 1.18 -15.18 3.24
N GLY A 51 2.21 -14.55 3.83
CA GLY A 51 3.60 -14.59 3.40
C GLY A 51 3.88 -13.89 2.07
N HIS A 52 2.91 -13.17 1.49
CA HIS A 52 3.10 -12.46 0.22
C HIS A 52 3.96 -11.21 0.39
N ASN A 53 3.89 -10.56 1.55
CA ASN A 53 4.62 -9.34 1.85
C ASN A 53 5.51 -9.51 3.08
N PHE A 54 6.59 -8.74 3.11
CA PHE A 54 7.31 -8.48 4.35
C PHE A 54 7.64 -7.00 4.50
N TYR A 55 7.83 -6.63 5.77
CA TYR A 55 8.00 -5.27 6.23
C TYR A 55 9.42 -5.10 6.76
N PHE A 56 10.19 -4.26 6.09
CA PHE A 56 11.60 -4.06 6.34
C PHE A 56 11.88 -2.65 6.88
N PRO A 57 12.30 -2.52 8.15
CA PRO A 57 12.72 -1.23 8.70
C PRO A 57 14.04 -0.72 8.08
N CYS A 58 13.95 0.40 7.36
CA CYS A 58 15.05 1.02 6.61
C CYS A 58 15.22 2.50 7.01
N GLY A 59 16.11 2.77 7.97
CA GLY A 59 16.24 4.12 8.54
C GLY A 59 14.95 4.51 9.25
N ASN A 60 14.39 5.67 8.92
CA ASN A 60 13.10 6.16 9.43
C ASN A 60 11.88 5.75 8.59
N ASN A 61 12.06 4.86 7.61
CA ASN A 61 10.99 4.41 6.73
C ASN A 61 10.78 2.91 6.88
N LEU A 62 9.53 2.46 6.73
CA LEU A 62 9.21 1.05 6.60
C LEU A 62 9.01 0.72 5.12
N LYS A 63 9.83 -0.16 4.57
CA LYS A 63 9.70 -0.62 3.19
C LYS A 63 8.88 -1.90 3.12
N VAL A 64 8.00 -1.99 2.15
CA VAL A 64 7.14 -3.15 1.90
C VAL A 64 7.60 -3.82 0.61
N TYR A 65 7.84 -5.12 0.69
CA TYR A 65 8.36 -5.92 -0.42
C TYR A 65 7.52 -7.17 -0.61
N GLU A 66 7.40 -7.59 -1.87
CA GLU A 66 6.85 -8.89 -2.22
C GLU A 66 7.89 -9.98 -1.92
N THR A 67 7.50 -10.99 -1.15
CA THR A 67 8.41 -12.03 -0.69
C THR A 67 9.03 -12.83 -1.84
N HIS A 68 8.26 -13.17 -2.88
CA HIS A 68 8.73 -14.11 -3.92
C HIS A 68 9.40 -13.43 -5.12
N THR A 69 8.98 -12.21 -5.47
CA THR A 69 9.57 -11.48 -6.60
C THR A 69 10.68 -10.53 -6.17
N GLY A 70 10.69 -10.12 -4.90
CA GLY A 70 11.58 -9.07 -4.39
C GLY A 70 11.16 -7.66 -4.78
N SER A 71 10.00 -7.50 -5.41
CA SER A 71 9.49 -6.22 -5.85
C SER A 71 9.20 -5.31 -4.65
N HIS A 72 9.64 -4.06 -4.75
CA HIS A 72 9.32 -3.04 -3.76
C HIS A 72 7.92 -2.46 -4.05
N HIS A 73 6.95 -2.72 -3.15
CA HIS A 73 5.57 -2.25 -3.30
C HIS A 73 5.41 -0.80 -2.84
N SER A 74 5.85 -0.50 -1.62
CA SER A 74 5.61 0.81 -1.02
C SER A 74 6.67 1.16 0.03
N THR A 75 6.77 2.46 0.31
CA THR A 75 7.56 2.99 1.41
C THR A 75 6.64 3.80 2.31
N LEU A 76 6.45 3.33 3.53
CA LEU A 76 5.66 4.00 4.56
C LEU A 76 6.56 4.98 5.30
N LYS A 77 6.16 6.26 5.29
CA LYS A 77 6.92 7.38 5.84
C LYS A 77 6.11 8.01 6.96
N GLY A 78 6.77 8.29 8.10
CA GLY A 78 6.10 8.92 9.24
C GLY A 78 6.98 9.04 10.47
N HIS A 79 7.89 8.09 10.70
CA HIS A 79 8.86 8.19 11.78
C HIS A 79 9.89 9.30 11.52
N PHE A 80 10.28 9.98 12.60
CA PHE A 80 11.28 11.05 12.55
C PHE A 80 12.69 10.53 12.83
N GLU A 81 12.81 9.37 13.48
CA GLU A 81 14.07 8.68 13.71
C GLU A 81 14.05 7.23 13.22
N SER A 82 15.16 6.52 13.43
CA SER A 82 15.32 5.14 12.96
C SER A 82 14.32 4.18 13.60
N ILE A 83 13.66 3.40 12.75
CA ILE A 83 12.82 2.27 13.14
C ILE A 83 13.71 1.11 13.58
N ASN A 84 13.41 0.57 14.75
CA ASN A 84 14.17 -0.52 15.36
C ASN A 84 13.51 -1.89 15.15
N CYS A 85 12.18 -1.93 15.08
CA CYS A 85 11.40 -3.14 14.95
C CYS A 85 10.07 -2.90 14.21
N SER A 86 9.55 -3.97 13.63
CA SER A 86 8.20 -4.04 13.08
C SER A 86 7.51 -5.34 13.49
N ALA A 87 6.20 -5.30 13.72
CA ALA A 87 5.35 -6.47 13.99
C ALA A 87 4.08 -6.38 13.15
N SER A 88 3.55 -7.49 12.66
CA SER A 88 2.29 -7.54 11.89
C SER A 88 1.16 -8.12 12.72
N ASN A 89 -0.04 -7.59 12.54
CA ASN A 89 -1.27 -8.21 13.00
C ASN A 89 -1.83 -9.10 11.88
N PRO A 90 -1.84 -10.44 12.04
CA PRO A 90 -2.35 -11.34 11.01
C PRO A 90 -3.83 -11.09 10.68
N MET A 91 -4.65 -10.75 11.69
CA MET A 91 -6.09 -10.65 11.53
C MET A 91 -6.56 -9.37 10.82
N SER A 92 -5.89 -8.24 11.05
CA SER A 92 -6.31 -6.94 10.51
C SER A 92 -5.41 -6.41 9.40
N SER A 93 -4.38 -7.16 9.00
CA SER A 93 -3.34 -6.71 8.05
C SER A 93 -2.63 -5.41 8.46
N GLU A 94 -2.71 -5.06 9.74
CA GLU A 94 -2.01 -3.91 10.31
C GLU A 94 -0.54 -4.24 10.54
N VAL A 95 0.29 -3.19 10.54
CA VAL A 95 1.70 -3.27 10.92
C VAL A 95 2.00 -2.23 11.98
N TYR A 96 2.74 -2.63 13.00
CA TYR A 96 3.23 -1.76 14.06
C TYR A 96 4.73 -1.54 13.90
N THR A 97 5.20 -0.32 14.09
CA THR A 97 6.63 0.01 14.07
C THR A 97 7.04 0.79 15.30
N GLY A 98 8.18 0.43 15.90
CA GLY A 98 8.79 1.13 17.02
C GLY A 98 10.08 1.83 16.63
N SER A 99 10.26 3.09 17.04
CA SER A 99 11.36 3.95 16.62
C SER A 99 12.05 4.66 17.79
N ASN A 100 13.27 5.16 17.56
CA ASN A 100 13.99 5.99 18.53
C ASN A 100 13.32 7.35 18.79
N ASP A 101 12.37 7.76 17.94
CA ASP A 101 11.54 8.96 18.14
C ASP A 101 10.53 8.81 19.30
N ARG A 102 10.56 7.66 19.98
CA ARG A 102 9.71 7.31 21.13
C ARG A 102 8.24 7.16 20.76
N GLN A 103 7.93 6.93 19.48
CA GLN A 103 6.59 6.67 19.00
C GLN A 103 6.46 5.23 18.49
N ILE A 104 5.22 4.73 18.56
CA ILE A 104 4.77 3.56 17.84
C ILE A 104 3.79 4.04 16.77
N LEU A 105 4.03 3.68 15.51
CA LEU A 105 3.08 3.94 14.43
C LEU A 105 2.34 2.66 14.07
N VAL A 106 1.06 2.84 13.71
CA VAL A 106 0.20 1.81 13.15
C VAL A 106 0.01 2.12 11.67
N TRP A 107 0.21 1.11 10.83
CA TRP A 107 0.01 1.19 9.40
C TRP A 107 -1.15 0.27 9.03
N GLU A 108 -2.23 0.86 8.53
CA GLU A 108 -3.44 0.14 8.14
C GLU A 108 -3.59 0.18 6.61
N PRO A 109 -4.14 -0.88 5.99
CA PRO A 109 -4.55 -0.80 4.60
C PRO A 109 -5.62 0.28 4.42
N PRO A 110 -5.74 0.89 3.22
CA PRO A 110 -6.83 1.81 2.96
C PRO A 110 -8.18 1.12 3.23
N PRO A 111 -9.17 1.84 3.76
CA PRO A 111 -10.48 1.28 4.00
C PRO A 111 -11.01 0.70 2.69
N LEU A 112 -11.58 -0.52 2.76
CA LEU A 112 -12.34 -1.08 1.66
C LEU A 112 -13.38 -0.03 1.28
N SER A 113 -13.25 0.53 0.07
CA SER A 113 -14.10 1.63 -0.37
C SER A 113 -15.55 1.28 -0.11
N HIS A 114 -16.24 2.10 0.67
CA HIS A 114 -17.69 2.12 0.64
C HIS A 114 -18.08 2.39 -0.80
N TYR A 115 -18.60 1.39 -1.50
CA TYR A 115 -19.35 1.59 -2.73
C TYR A 115 -20.55 2.45 -2.35
N SER A 116 -20.45 3.76 -2.50
CA SER A 116 -21.64 4.60 -2.58
C SER A 116 -22.20 4.40 -3.99
N ASP A 117 -23.11 3.44 -4.08
CA ASP A 117 -24.04 3.33 -5.19
C ASP A 117 -24.99 4.52 -5.11
N THR A 118 -24.68 5.59 -5.83
CA THR A 118 -25.66 6.62 -6.14
C THR A 118 -25.96 6.49 -7.62
N GLN A 119 -27.01 5.73 -7.91
CA GLN A 119 -27.76 5.84 -9.15
C GLN A 119 -28.17 7.30 -9.32
N ASP A 120 -27.55 7.96 -10.29
CA ASP A 120 -28.05 9.19 -10.91
C ASP A 120 -29.23 8.77 -11.82
N GLU A 121 -30.39 8.52 -11.20
CA GLU A 121 -31.65 8.42 -11.91
C GLU A 121 -32.09 9.85 -12.24
N GLY A 122 -31.99 10.17 -13.54
CA GLY A 122 -32.38 11.46 -14.10
C GLY A 122 -33.84 11.79 -13.81
N ASP A 123 -34.04 12.94 -13.18
CA ASP A 123 -35.34 13.51 -12.89
C ASP A 123 -35.94 14.07 -14.21
N GLU A 124 -36.75 13.25 -14.89
CA GLU A 124 -37.65 13.71 -15.95
C GLU A 124 -38.76 14.58 -15.33
N VAL A 125 -38.62 15.90 -15.41
CA VAL A 125 -39.71 16.82 -15.09
C VAL A 125 -40.43 17.26 -16.38
N GLY A 126 -41.56 16.61 -16.64
CA GLY A 126 -42.56 17.11 -17.58
C GLY A 126 -43.35 18.30 -17.01
N GLY A 127 -43.57 19.34 -17.83
CA GLY A 127 -44.44 20.47 -17.46
C GLY A 127 -44.56 21.56 -18.52
N ARG A 128 -45.53 21.40 -19.44
CA ARG A 128 -46.14 22.44 -20.31
C ARG A 128 -46.71 23.58 -19.40
N VAL A 129 -46.75 24.88 -19.75
CA VAL A 129 -47.75 25.57 -20.61
C VAL A 129 -47.34 27.03 -20.92
N GLU A 130 -47.48 27.37 -22.21
CA GLU A 130 -47.80 28.64 -22.94
C GLU A 130 -47.58 30.05 -22.35
N GLY A 131 -47.02 30.92 -23.21
CA GLY A 131 -47.20 32.38 -23.19
C GLY A 131 -46.82 32.98 -24.55
N ARG A 132 -47.76 33.66 -25.19
CA ARG A 132 -47.87 33.99 -26.62
C ARG A 132 -47.51 35.47 -26.88
N ARG A 133 -47.21 35.79 -28.17
CA ARG A 133 -47.15 37.12 -28.84
C ARG A 133 -45.79 37.82 -28.72
N ASP A 134 -45.26 38.53 -29.71
CA ASP A 134 -45.82 39.00 -31.00
C ASP A 134 -44.67 39.48 -31.90
N ASP A 135 -44.97 39.58 -33.19
CA ASP A 135 -44.45 40.54 -34.17
C ASP A 135 -43.02 40.44 -34.73
N GLY A 136 -42.96 40.29 -36.07
CA GLY A 136 -41.93 40.96 -36.85
C GLY A 136 -41.47 40.25 -38.13
N ASP A 137 -42.32 40.21 -39.14
CA ASP A 137 -41.97 39.85 -40.52
C ASP A 137 -40.77 40.69 -41.03
N ALA A 138 -39.73 40.02 -41.53
CA ALA A 138 -38.63 40.66 -42.26
C ALA A 138 -38.00 39.75 -43.36
N TRP A 139 -38.80 39.42 -44.38
CA TRP A 139 -38.44 39.35 -45.83
C TRP A 139 -37.76 38.09 -46.41
N SER A 140 -38.58 37.38 -47.22
CA SER A 140 -38.41 36.96 -48.63
C SER A 140 -37.29 36.01 -49.09
N ASP A 141 -37.78 34.91 -49.69
CA ASP A 141 -37.15 33.99 -50.63
C ASP A 141 -36.75 34.58 -52.00
N SER A 142 -35.70 34.02 -52.57
CA SER A 142 -35.60 33.53 -53.95
C SER A 142 -34.66 32.31 -53.90
N ASP A 143 -34.97 31.14 -54.45
CA ASP A 143 -36.03 30.71 -55.39
C ASP A 143 -36.92 29.60 -54.82
#